data_AF-A0A127BBC0-F1
#
_entry.id   AF-A0A127BBC0-F1
#
_cell.length_a   1.000
_cell.length_b   1.000
_cell.length_c   1.000
_cell.angle_alpha   90.00
_cell.angle_beta   90.00
_cell.angle_gamma   90.00
#
_symmetry.space_group_name_H-M   'P 1'
#
loop_
_entity.id
_entity.type
_entity.pdbx_description
1 polymer ?
#
loop_
_entity_poly.entity_id
_entity_poly.type
_entity_poly.pdbx_seq_one_letter_code
_entity_poly.pdbx_strand_id
1 'polypeptide(L)' 'MVVIKKNPEIFLRELKRHYDVVMRIPSSEYLKKPDFVIVDPKTGKKIKVSFVTMEDGQFAGVVYDETS' A
#
# COMPACT_ATOMS: atom_id res chain seq x y z
N MET A 1 7.97 7.68 -6.19
CA MET A 1 7.55 7.18 -4.87
C MET A 1 7.05 8.36 -4.05
N VAL A 2 5.77 8.36 -3.70
CA VAL A 2 5.14 9.42 -2.89
C VAL A 2 5.18 9.05 -1.41
N VAL A 3 5.40 10.00 -0.51
CA VAL A 3 5.34 9.77 0.94
C VAL A 3 4.11 10.46 1.52
N ILE A 4 3.27 9.70 2.21
CA ILE A 4 2.02 10.19 2.80
C ILE A 4 2.16 10.12 4.32
N LYS A 5 2.04 11.27 5.00
CA LYS A 5 2.05 11.33 6.46
C LYS A 5 0.63 11.17 7.00
N LYS A 6 0.22 9.95 7.34
CA LYS A 6 -1.11 9.64 7.88
C LYS A 6 -1.05 8.38 8.74
N ASN A 7 -2.04 8.18 9.61
CA ASN A 7 -2.19 6.90 10.32
C ASN A 7 -2.38 5.75 9.29
N PRO A 8 -1.49 4.75 9.25
CA PRO A 8 -1.54 3.71 8.23
C PRO A 8 -2.76 2.80 8.33
N GLU A 9 -3.27 2.53 9.53
CA GLU A 9 -4.45 1.67 9.73
C GLU A 9 -5.70 2.31 9.17
N ILE A 10 -5.89 3.62 9.41
CA ILE A 10 -7.01 4.38 8.85
C ILE A 10 -6.92 4.40 7.32
N PHE A 11 -5.73 4.63 6.77
CA PHE A 11 -5.53 4.66 5.32
C PHE A 11 -5.84 3.31 4.68
N LEU A 12 -5.31 2.21 5.23
CA LEU A 12 -5.60 0.86 4.72
C LEU A 12 -7.09 0.51 4.82
N ARG A 13 -7.78 0.98 5.87
CA ARG A 13 -9.22 0.81 6.00
C ARG A 13 -9.99 1.56 4.91
N GLU A 14 -9.55 2.76 4.54
CA GLU A 14 -10.11 3.51 3.41
C GLU A 14 -9.88 2.75 2.10
N LEU A 15 -8.68 2.24 1.84
CA LEU A 15 -8.40 1.44 0.63
C LEU A 15 -9.32 0.23 0.53
N LYS A 16 -9.50 -0.52 1.64
CA LYS A 16 -10.39 -1.70 1.69
C LYS A 16 -11.87 -1.36 1.46
N ARG A 17 -12.27 -0.10 1.58
CA ARG A 17 -13.64 0.35 1.26
C ARG A 17 -13.79 0.74 -0.21
N HIS A 18 -12.70 1.14 -0.85
CA HIS A 18 -12.71 1.62 -2.23
C HIS A 18 -12.30 0.55 -3.25
N TYR A 19 -11.53 -0.45 -2.82
CA TYR A 19 -11.02 -1.51 -3.68
C TYR A 19 -11.39 -2.89 -3.12
N ASP A 20 -11.86 -3.76 -4.01
CA ASP A 20 -12.30 -5.12 -3.65
C ASP A 20 -11.15 -6.03 -3.22
N VAL A 21 -9.95 -5.83 -3.80
CA VAL A 21 -8.77 -6.65 -3.54
C VAL A 21 -7.68 -5.81 -2.90
N VAL A 22 -7.50 -5.98 -1.58
CA VAL A 22 -6.42 -5.35 -0.81
C VAL A 22 -5.74 -6.40 0.06
N MET A 23 -4.53 -6.80 -0.32
CA MET A 23 -3.81 -7.90 0.30
C MET A 23 -2.48 -7.46 0.91
N ARG A 24 -2.20 -8.00 2.11
CA ARG A 24 -0.86 -7.91 2.68
C ARG A 24 0.00 -9.01 2.05
N ILE A 25 1.07 -8.64 1.37
CA ILE A 25 2.02 -9.62 0.80
C ILE A 25 3.43 -9.21 1.23
N PRO A 26 3.95 -9.83 2.31
CA PRO A 26 5.29 -9.56 2.77
C PRO A 26 6.34 -9.80 1.69
N SER A 27 7.32 -8.91 1.59
CA SER A 27 8.42 -9.03 0.61
C SER A 27 7.99 -9.14 -0.86
N SER A 28 6.79 -8.66 -1.21
CA SER A 28 6.30 -8.69 -2.59
C SER A 28 7.21 -7.92 -3.54
N GLU A 29 7.45 -8.47 -4.74
CA GLU A 29 8.17 -7.82 -5.83
C GLU A 29 7.54 -6.46 -6.21
N TYR A 30 6.21 -6.36 -6.14
CA TYR A 30 5.48 -5.12 -6.38
C TYR A 30 5.86 -3.99 -5.41
N LEU A 31 6.39 -4.33 -4.23
CA LEU A 31 6.77 -3.37 -3.19
C LEU A 31 8.27 -2.99 -3.22
N LYS A 32 9.04 -3.50 -4.20
CA LYS A 32 10.42 -3.02 -4.45
C LYS A 32 10.43 -1.58 -4.95
N LYS A 33 9.41 -1.18 -5.71
CA LYS A 33 9.18 0.20 -6.16
C LYS A 33 7.73 0.60 -5.83
N PRO A 34 7.43 0.94 -4.57
CA PRO A 34 6.06 1.23 -4.18
C PRO A 34 5.57 2.55 -4.78
N ASP A 35 4.27 2.60 -5.07
CA ASP A 35 3.62 3.83 -5.51
C ASP A 35 3.69 4.89 -4.41
N PHE A 36 3.38 4.46 -3.17
CA PHE A 36 3.48 5.31 -2.00
C PHE A 36 3.94 4.57 -0.74
N VAL A 37 4.54 5.35 0.15
CA VAL A 37 4.90 4.94 1.51
C VAL A 37 4.10 5.78 2.49
N ILE A 38 3.25 5.12 3.28
CA ILE A 38 2.50 5.75 4.35
C ILE A 38 3.36 5.73 5.60
N VAL A 39 3.56 6.89 6.21
CA VAL A 39 4.33 7.04 7.44
C VAL A 39 3.42 7.57 8.53
N ASP A 40 3.31 6.82 9.62
CA ASP A 40 2.65 7.29 10.83
C ASP A 40 3.49 8.42 11.45
N PRO A 41 2.99 9.66 11.54
CA PRO A 41 3.74 10.75 12.13
C PRO A 41 3.95 10.61 13.65
N LYS A 42 3.17 9.77 14.34
CA LYS A 42 3.27 9.56 15.79
C LYS A 42 4.28 8.47 16.15
N THR A 43 4.27 7.36 15.41
CA THR A 43 5.08 6.17 15.73
C THR A 43 6.27 5.99 14.79
N GLY A 44 6.29 6.69 13.65
CA GLY A 44 7.28 6.49 12.59
C GLY A 44 7.05 5.21 11.77
N LYS A 45 6.03 4.40 12.10
CA LYS A 45 5.69 3.16 11.39
C LYS A 45 5.46 3.43 9.91
N LYS A 46 6.01 2.59 9.04
CA LYS A 46 5.93 2.74 7.59
C LYS A 46 5.22 1.56 6.95
N ILE A 47 4.33 1.86 6.00
CA ILE A 47 3.68 0.87 5.15
C ILE A 47 3.95 1.21 3.70
N LYS A 48 4.52 0.27 2.96
CA LYS A 48 4.66 0.36 1.51
C LYS A 48 3.37 -0.14 0.86
N VAL A 49 2.92 0.56 -0.17
CA VAL A 49 1.73 0.18 -0.92
C VAL A 49 2.00 0.33 -2.41
N SER A 50 1.50 -0.64 -3.18
CA SER A 50 1.49 -0.61 -4.64
C SER A 50 0.11 -1.00 -5.19
N PHE A 51 -0.29 -0.34 -6.26
CA PHE A 51 -1.39 -0.76 -7.11
C PHE A 51 -0.84 -1.71 -8.17
N VAL A 52 -1.46 -2.88 -8.29
CA VAL A 52 -1.12 -3.88 -9.29
C VAL A 52 -2.16 -3.78 -10.40
N THR A 53 -1.69 -3.75 -11.64
CA THR A 53 -2.51 -3.80 -12.85
C THR A 53 -2.17 -5.07 -13.63
N MET A 54 -3.15 -5.59 -14.36
CA MET A 54 -2.95 -6.65 -15.35
C MET A 54 -2.24 -6.10 -16.59
N GLU A 55 -1.80 -7.00 -17.48
CA GLU A 55 -1.06 -6.64 -18.70
C GLU A 55 -1.86 -5.76 -19.68
N ASP A 56 -3.18 -5.85 -19.62
CA ASP A 56 -4.11 -5.00 -20.40
C ASP A 56 -4.36 -3.63 -19.74
N GLY A 57 -3.69 -3.33 -18.63
CA GLY A 57 -3.83 -2.09 -17.88
C GLY A 57 -5.02 -2.06 -16.92
N GLN A 58 -5.81 -3.14 -16.81
CA GLN A 58 -6.91 -3.21 -15.84
C GLN A 58 -6.39 -3.33 -14.42
N PHE A 59 -7.11 -2.74 -13.46
CA PHE A 59 -6.74 -2.80 -12.06
C PHE A 59 -6.91 -4.23 -11.50
N ALA A 60 -5.85 -4.80 -10.93
CA ALA A 60 -5.85 -6.13 -10.32
C ALA A 60 -6.01 -6.08 -8.79
N GLY A 61 -5.45 -5.08 -8.12
CA GLY A 61 -5.56 -4.98 -6.66
C GLY A 61 -4.53 -4.08 -6.00
N VAL A 62 -4.66 -3.91 -4.70
CA VAL A 62 -3.69 -3.22 -3.84
C VAL A 62 -2.87 -4.25 -3.09
N VAL A 63 -1.55 -4.12 -3.15
CA VAL A 63 -0.62 -4.89 -2.32
C VAL A 63 0.03 -3.96 -1.32
N TYR A 64 0.16 -4.39 -0.06
CA TYR A 64 0.87 -3.63 0.95
C TYR A 64 1.74 -4.52 1.84
N ASP A 65 2.74 -3.90 2.45
CA ASP A 65 3.51 -4.51 3.53
C ASP A 65 3.97 -3.47 4.54
N GLU A 66 4.05 -3.90 5.80
CA GLU A 66 4.64 -3.12 6.87
C GLU A 66 6.15 -3.30 6.81
N THR A 67 6.88 -2.19 6.80
CA THR A 67 8.32 -2.25 6.96
C THR A 67 8.64 -1.96 8.41
N SER A 68 9.21 -2.96 9.10
CA SER A 68 9.86 -2.79 10.40
C SER A 68 11.03 -1.80 10.31
#